data_AF-A0A7C6GKD0-F1
#
_entry.id   AF-A0A7C6GKD0-F1
#
_cell.length_a   1.000
_cell.length_b   1.000
_cell.length_c   1.000
_cell.angle_alpha   90.00
_cell.angle_beta   90.00
_cell.angle_gamma   90.00
#
_symmetry.space_group_name_H-M   'P 1'
#
loop_
_entity.id
_entity.type
_entity.pdbx_description
1 polymer ?
#
loop_
_entity_poly.entity_id
_entity_poly.type
_entity_poly.pdbx_seq_one_letter_code
_entity_poly.pdbx_strand_id
1 'polypeptide(L)'
;YGMIGMLGVRIWVQNRVDFADPVNLNTAAVAMIVAIANYTWTPFGMEFGGIALGSAAAIGVYHLMRWVSKLRGTNLEAATPASAPAGADLEWEAYAKRHKKPKQ
;
A
#
# COMPACT_ATOMS: atom_id res chain seq x y z
N TYR A 1 -0.95 -20.93 -7.94
CA TYR A 1 -0.57 -19.50 -8.03
C TYR A 1 -1.57 -18.56 -7.36
N GLY A 2 -2.87 -18.58 -7.69
CA GLY A 2 -3.86 -17.64 -7.10
C GLY A 2 -4.01 -17.68 -5.57
N MET A 3 -3.94 -18.87 -4.95
CA MET A 3 -4.06 -19.01 -3.48
C MET A 3 -2.93 -18.29 -2.72
N ILE A 4 -1.71 -18.25 -3.26
CA ILE A 4 -0.57 -17.57 -2.64
C ILE A 4 -0.80 -16.05 -2.66
N GLY A 5 -1.33 -15.50 -3.75
CA GLY A 5 -1.72 -14.10 -3.82
C GLY A 5 -2.82 -13.75 -2.82
N MET A 6 -3.86 -14.59 -2.72
CA MET A 6 -4.94 -14.39 -1.75
C MET A 6 -4.47 -14.50 -0.29
N LEU A 7 -3.49 -15.36 0.00
CA LEU A 7 -2.86 -15.42 1.32
C LEU A 7 -2.12 -14.11 1.66
N GLY A 8 -1.42 -13.51 0.70
CA GLY A 8 -0.79 -12.20 0.87
C GLY A 8 -1.80 -11.10 1.21
N VAL A 9 -2.89 -11.02 0.44
CA VAL A 9 -3.99 -10.07 0.71
C VAL A 9 -4.58 -10.31 2.11
N ARG A 10 -4.79 -11.58 2.49
CA ARG A 10 -5.29 -11.93 3.83
C ARG A 10 -4.37 -11.44 4.94
N ILE A 11 -3.05 -11.56 4.78
CA ILE A 11 -2.07 -11.06 5.77
C ILE A 11 -2.21 -9.55 5.93
N TRP A 12 -2.40 -8.78 4.85
CA TRP A 12 -2.62 -7.34 4.95
C TRP A 12 -3.91 -6.98 5.69
N VAL A 13 -5.01 -7.67 5.38
CA VAL A 13 -6.29 -7.48 6.08
C VAL A 13 -6.16 -7.82 7.56
N GLN A 14 -5.53 -8.96 7.89
CA GLN A 14 -5.29 -9.39 9.27
C GLN A 14 -4.39 -8.44 10.04
N ASN A 15 -3.38 -7.87 9.37
CA ASN A 15 -2.48 -6.86 9.93
C ASN A 15 -3.08 -5.44 9.89
N ARG A 16 -4.37 -5.30 9.58
CA ARG A 16 -5.08 -4.03 9.62
C ARG A 16 -4.48 -2.97 8.69
N VAL A 17 -3.93 -3.37 7.55
CA VAL A 17 -3.39 -2.44 6.55
C VAL A 17 -4.51 -1.56 6.03
N ASP A 18 -4.34 -0.25 6.19
CA ASP A 18 -5.31 0.74 5.76
C ASP A 18 -5.08 1.11 4.28
N PHE A 19 -5.95 0.61 3.41
CA PHE A 19 -5.92 0.90 1.98
C PHE A 19 -6.63 2.20 1.58
N ALA A 20 -7.26 2.91 2.53
CA ALA A 20 -7.73 4.27 2.28
C ALA A 20 -6.57 5.28 2.28
N ASP A 21 -5.43 4.93 2.88
CA ASP A 21 -4.18 5.70 2.72
C ASP A 21 -3.60 5.43 1.31
N PRO A 22 -3.53 6.44 0.42
CA PRO A 22 -3.05 6.26 -0.95
C PRO A 22 -1.60 5.77 -1.00
N VAL A 23 -0.80 6.03 0.04
CA VAL A 23 0.56 5.49 0.14
C VAL A 23 0.53 3.97 0.20
N ASN A 24 -0.35 3.40 1.01
CA ASN A 24 -0.47 1.95 1.18
C ASN A 24 -1.08 1.30 -0.07
N LEU A 25 -2.15 1.89 -0.61
CA LEU A 25 -2.84 1.39 -1.80
C LEU A 25 -1.92 1.35 -3.02
N ASN A 26 -1.25 2.48 -3.31
CA ASN A 26 -0.36 2.56 -4.46
C ASN A 26 0.87 1.66 -4.30
N THR A 27 1.42 1.55 -3.08
CA THR A 27 2.50 0.61 -2.79
C THR A 27 2.09 -0.83 -3.11
N ALA A 28 0.92 -1.26 -2.62
CA ALA A 28 0.43 -2.62 -2.86
C ALA A 28 0.15 -2.88 -4.35
N ALA A 29 -0.44 -1.89 -5.05
CA ALA A 29 -0.70 -1.99 -6.48
C ALA A 29 0.59 -2.15 -7.30
N VAL A 30 1.59 -1.30 -7.07
CA VAL A 30 2.87 -1.36 -7.80
C VAL A 30 3.60 -2.67 -7.52
N ALA A 31 3.69 -3.09 -6.25
CA ALA A 31 4.33 -4.34 -5.87
C ALA A 31 3.66 -5.55 -6.55
N MET A 32 2.32 -5.57 -6.59
CA MET A 32 1.55 -6.65 -7.22
C MET A 32 1.76 -6.68 -8.74
N ILE A 33 1.75 -5.52 -9.41
CA ILE A 33 1.98 -5.42 -10.86
C ILE A 33 3.38 -5.95 -11.20
N VAL A 34 4.41 -5.51 -10.48
CA VAL A 34 5.80 -5.93 -10.72
C VAL A 34 5.97 -7.44 -10.50
N ALA A 35 5.35 -7.99 -9.46
CA ALA A 35 5.42 -9.42 -9.16
C ALA A 35 4.68 -10.28 -10.19
N ILE A 36 3.46 -9.89 -10.59
CA ILE A 36 2.64 -10.65 -11.55
C ILE A 36 3.19 -10.57 -12.97
N ALA A 37 3.74 -9.42 -13.37
CA ALA A 37 4.38 -9.26 -14.68
C ALA A 37 5.66 -10.11 -14.84
N ASN A 38 6.14 -10.71 -13.74
CA ASN A 38 7.35 -11.52 -13.69
C ASN A 38 8.54 -10.82 -14.36
N TYR A 39 8.73 -9.54 -14.04
CA TYR A 39 9.90 -8.81 -14.52
C TYR A 39 11.17 -9.49 -14.02
N THR A 40 12.14 -9.58 -14.92
CA THR A 40 13.47 -10.11 -14.61
C THR A 40 14.48 -9.01 -14.81
N TRP A 41 15.33 -8.79 -13.81
CA TRP A 41 16.41 -7.83 -13.88
C TRP A 41 17.74 -8.54 -13.61
N THR A 42 18.74 -8.34 -14.48
CA THR A 42 20.01 -9.09 -14.44
C THR A 42 21.26 -8.19 -14.32
N PRO A 43 21.39 -7.36 -13.27
CA PRO A 43 22.58 -6.55 -13.08
C PRO A 43 23.77 -7.40 -12.62
N PHE A 44 24.96 -7.14 -13.19
CA PHE A 44 26.23 -7.78 -12.80
C PHE A 44 26.23 -9.32 -12.82
N GLY A 45 25.39 -9.93 -13.67
CA GLY A 45 25.27 -11.38 -13.78
C GLY A 45 24.42 -12.05 -12.69
N MET A 46 23.74 -11.28 -11.82
CA MET A 46 22.78 -11.80 -10.83
C MET A 46 21.36 -11.62 -11.34
N GLU A 47 20.52 -12.67 -11.30
CA GLU A 47 19.13 -12.62 -11.76
C GLU A 47 18.14 -12.37 -10.62
N PHE A 48 17.34 -11.30 -10.75
CA PHE A 48 16.25 -10.96 -9.84
C PHE A 48 14.92 -11.13 -10.57
N GLY A 49 14.15 -12.14 -10.16
CA GLY A 49 12.81 -12.39 -10.69
C GLY A 49 11.72 -11.52 -10.05
N GLY A 50 10.48 -11.75 -10.49
CA GLY A 50 9.32 -10.91 -10.14
C GLY A 50 9.07 -10.75 -8.64
N ILE A 51 9.28 -11.78 -7.82
CA ILE A 51 9.07 -11.69 -6.35
C ILE A 51 10.11 -10.78 -5.70
N ALA A 52 11.37 -10.89 -6.11
CA ALA A 52 12.46 -10.08 -5.57
C ALA A 52 12.24 -8.60 -5.94
N LEU A 53 11.93 -8.33 -7.22
CA LEU A 53 11.65 -6.99 -7.70
C LEU A 53 10.35 -6.42 -7.10
N GLY A 54 9.30 -7.22 -6.98
CA GLY A 54 8.04 -6.81 -6.35
C GLY A 54 8.22 -6.45 -4.88
N SER A 55 9.05 -7.20 -4.15
CA SER A 55 9.39 -6.89 -2.75
C SER A 55 10.22 -5.62 -2.64
N ALA A 56 11.23 -5.45 -3.50
CA ALA A 56 12.03 -4.23 -3.54
C ALA A 56 11.17 -3.00 -3.88
N ALA A 57 10.26 -3.13 -4.85
CA ALA A 57 9.32 -2.09 -5.24
C ALA A 57 8.39 -1.72 -4.08
N ALA A 58 7.84 -2.70 -3.34
CA ALA A 58 7.00 -2.44 -2.17
C ALA A 58 7.72 -1.56 -1.13
N ILE A 59 8.97 -1.91 -0.79
CA ILE A 59 9.76 -1.16 0.19
C ILE A 59 10.09 0.23 -0.34
N GLY A 60 10.61 0.33 -1.56
CA GLY A 60 11.05 1.59 -2.15
C GLY A 60 9.89 2.58 -2.33
N VAL A 61 8.78 2.13 -2.91
CA VAL A 61 7.60 2.96 -3.16
C VAL A 61 6.99 3.46 -1.86
N TYR A 62 6.85 2.59 -0.85
CA TYR A 62 6.30 2.98 0.45
C TYR A 62 7.08 4.13 1.08
N HIS A 63 8.40 3.97 1.19
CA HIS A 63 9.25 4.97 1.83
C HIS A 63 9.30 6.26 1.02
N LEU A 64 9.40 6.16 -0.30
CA LEU A 64 9.39 7.32 -1.18
C LEU A 64 8.08 8.11 -1.04
N MET A 65 6.93 7.44 -1.14
CA MET A 65 5.63 8.09 -1.03
C MET A 65 5.39 8.66 0.36
N ARG A 66 5.81 7.97 1.42
CA ARG A 66 5.70 8.46 2.79
C ARG A 66 6.57 9.70 3.02
N TRP A 67 7.78 9.71 2.46
CA TRP A 67 8.68 10.85 2.51
C TRP A 67 8.10 12.05 1.75
N VAL A 68 7.60 11.83 0.53
CA VAL A 68 6.96 12.88 -0.28
C VAL A 68 5.70 13.43 0.40
N SER A 69 4.84 12.57 0.95
CA SER A 69 3.62 13.00 1.67
C SER A 69 3.95 13.84 2.90
N LYS A 70 5.01 13.48 3.64
CA LYS A 70 5.49 14.27 4.78
C LYS A 70 6.03 15.64 4.35
N LEU A 71 6.76 15.69 3.24
CA LEU A 71 7.32 16.95 2.71
C LEU A 71 6.24 17.88 2.15
N ARG A 72 5.23 17.33 1.48
CA ARG A 72 4.17 18.12 0.83
C ARG A 72 3.03 18.49 1.77
N GLY A 73 2.95 17.91 2.96
CA GLY A 73 1.81 18.08 3.87
C GLY A 73 0.50 17.50 3.33
N THR A 74 0.53 16.83 2.17
CA THR A 74 -0.62 16.19 1.53
C THR A 74 -0.83 14.82 2.18
N ASN A 75 -1.46 14.82 3.35
CA ASN A 75 -2.01 13.61 3.98
C ASN A 75 -3.47 13.33 3.56
N LEU A 76 -4.00 14.12 2.62
CA LEU A 76 -5.39 14.08 2.20
C LEU A 76 -5.45 13.67 0.73
N GLU A 77 -5.75 12.40 0.48
CA GLU A 77 -6.43 12.04 -0.77
C GLU A 77 -7.76 12.80 -0.78
N ALA A 78 -8.09 13.48 -1.88
CA ALA A 78 -9.41 14.08 -2.04
C ALA A 78 -10.46 12.96 -1.98
N ALA A 79 -11.54 13.18 -1.21
CA ALA A 79 -12.63 12.23 -1.08
C ALA A 79 -13.25 11.96 -2.46
N THR A 80 -12.89 10.83 -3.08
CA THR A 80 -13.59 10.27 -4.24
C THR A 80 -14.65 9.30 -3.71
N PRO A 81 -15.70 8.96 -4.48
CA PRO A 81 -16.68 7.94 -4.06
C PRO A 81 -16.07 6.56 -3.77
N ALA A 82 -14.85 6.26 -4.27
CA ALA A 82 -14.10 5.05 -3.92
C ALA A 82 -13.35 5.16 -2.57
N SER A 83 -13.18 6.37 -2.04
CA SER A 83 -12.55 6.70 -0.76
C SER A 83 -13.57 7.06 0.32
N ALA A 84 -14.85 7.16 -0.04
CA ALA A 84 -15.93 7.45 0.89
C ALA A 84 -16.18 6.23 1.79
N PRO A 85 -16.25 6.43 3.12
CA PRO A 85 -16.43 5.32 4.04
C PRO A 85 -17.78 4.64 3.80
N ALA A 86 -17.74 3.34 3.47
CA ALA A 86 -18.91 2.50 3.29
C ALA A 86 -19.50 2.04 4.63
N GLY A 87 -19.66 2.95 5.60
CA GLY A 87 -20.29 2.75 6.91
C GLY A 87 -19.53 1.81 7.88
N ALA A 88 -19.07 0.65 7.42
CA ALA A 88 -18.36 -0.37 8.20
C ALA A 88 -16.93 0.04 8.59
N ASP A 89 -16.33 0.95 7.83
CA ASP A 89 -14.99 1.47 8.07
C ASP A 89 -14.97 2.68 9.03
N LEU A 90 -16.13 3.26 9.35
CA LEU A 90 -16.27 4.25 10.44
C LEU A 90 -16.09 3.62 11.83
N GLU A 91 -16.48 2.35 11.98
CA GLU A 91 -16.32 1.59 13.22
C GLU A 91 -14.89 1.06 13.42
N TRP A 92 -14.06 1.12 12.36
CA TRP A 92 -12.68 0.65 12.40
C TRP A 92 -11.76 1.60 13.18
N GLU A 93 -11.07 1.07 14.19
CA GLU A 93 -10.23 1.86 15.11
C GLU A 93 -9.18 2.76 14.43
N ALA A 94 -8.63 2.33 13.28
CA ALA A 94 -7.63 3.12 12.56
C ALA A 94 -8.24 4.38 11.89
N TYR A 95 -9.48 4.28 11.39
CA TYR A 95 -10.21 5.42 10.83
C TYR A 95 -10.72 6.33 11.96
N ALA A 96 -11.29 5.73 13.02
CA ALA A 96 -11.78 6.44 14.20
C ALA A 96 -10.68 7.24 14.91
N LYS A 97 -9.45 6.71 15.02
CA LYS A 97 -8.30 7.44 15.60
C LYS A 97 -7.79 8.57 14.72
N ARG A 98 -7.87 8.46 13.39
CA ARG A 98 -7.41 9.53 12.46
C ARG A 98 -8.26 10.80 12.57
N HIS A 99 -9.57 10.66 12.79
CA HIS A 99 -10.49 11.78 12.95
C HIS A 99 -10.60 12.32 14.38
N LYS A 100 -10.03 11.63 15.37
CA LYS A 100 -10.09 12.01 16.79
C LYS A 100 -9.03 13.00 17.26
N LYS A 101 -8.32 13.71 16.37
CA LYS A 101 -7.52 14.88 16.77
C LYS A 101 -8.33 16.16 16.61
N PRO A 102 -9.07 16.62 17.63
CA PRO A 102 -9.47 18.02 17.70
C PRO A 102 -8.22 18.88 17.92
N LYS A 103 -8.20 20.03 17.24
CA LYS A 103 -7.20 21.10 17.39
C LYS A 103 -6.97 21.42 18.87
N GLN A 104 -5.71 21.46 19.28
CA GLN A 104 -5.28 22.43 20.29
C GLN A 104 -5.10 23.78 19.60
#